data_AF-A0A093IJA8-F1
#
_entry.id   AF-A0A093IJA8-F1
#
_cell.length_a   1.000
_cell.length_b   1.000
_cell.length_c   1.000
_cell.angle_alpha   90.00
_cell.angle_beta   90.00
_cell.angle_gamma   90.00
#
_symmetry.space_group_name_H-M   'P 1'
#
loop_
_entity.id
_entity.type
_entity.pdbx_description
1 polymer ?
#
loop_
_entity_poly.entity_id
_entity_poly.type
_entity_poly.pdbx_seq_one_letter_code
_entity_poly.pdbx_strand_id
1 'polypeptide(L)'
;LSPDEDGICSGRYFSESGLVGLLEQAAELFSTGGLYETVNEVYKIVIPILEAHRDFRKLTLTHSKLQKAFDSIINKVLVRQGTARRTRCWALKKRRSPEGFAALCSSKSRLANVSYGMLRVCRSLYTSWVVKNCNDSSLFPQAYIQITFVEPYFDEYEKKDRVTYFEKNFNLSRFMYTTPFTMDGRPRGELSEQYKRNTILTTMHAFPYIKTRINVIQKEEFILTPIEVAIEDMQKKTQELTAATNQEPPDAKMLQMVLQGSVGATVNQGPLEVAQVFLADIPADPKLYRRHNKLRLCFKEFIMR
;
A
#
# COMPACT_ATOMS: atom_id res chain seq x y z
N LEU A 1 -34.75 -5.07 4.01
CA LEU A 1 -35.20 -4.03 3.07
C LEU A 1 -34.47 -4.30 1.77
N SER A 2 -35.18 -4.88 0.81
CA SER A 2 -34.73 -5.13 -0.56
C SER A 2 -34.58 -3.79 -1.30
N PRO A 3 -33.68 -3.67 -2.28
CA PRO A 3 -33.39 -2.41 -2.97
C PRO A 3 -34.49 -1.97 -3.97
N ASP A 4 -35.49 -2.81 -4.22
CA ASP A 4 -36.35 -2.70 -5.41
C ASP A 4 -37.82 -2.36 -5.11
N GLU A 5 -38.14 -1.87 -3.91
CA GLU A 5 -39.48 -1.34 -3.62
C GLU A 5 -39.40 0.18 -3.41
N ASP A 6 -40.01 0.94 -4.33
CA ASP A 6 -40.27 2.38 -4.19
C ASP A 6 -41.29 2.61 -3.06
N GLY A 7 -40.82 2.45 -1.82
CA GLY A 7 -41.53 2.84 -0.61
C GLY A 7 -41.04 4.19 -0.12
N ILE A 8 -41.95 5.08 0.25
CA ILE A 8 -41.60 6.32 0.98
C ILE A 8 -40.96 5.89 2.29
N CYS A 9 -39.67 6.19 2.46
CA CYS A 9 -38.91 5.81 3.64
C CYS A 9 -39.38 6.57 4.90
N SER A 10 -40.46 6.11 5.55
CA SER A 10 -41.02 6.71 6.77
C SER A 10 -40.37 6.20 8.07
N GLY A 11 -39.21 5.55 8.00
CA GLY A 11 -38.51 5.04 9.19
C GLY A 11 -38.00 6.18 10.07
N ARG A 12 -37.95 5.98 11.40
CA ARG A 12 -37.45 7.00 12.36
C ARG A 12 -36.05 7.56 12.02
N TYR A 13 -35.25 6.77 11.30
CA TYR A 13 -33.91 7.14 10.84
C TYR A 13 -33.88 8.00 9.56
N PHE A 14 -34.98 8.05 8.81
CA PHE A 14 -35.18 8.94 7.66
C PHE A 14 -35.79 10.26 8.13
N SER A 15 -35.10 10.92 9.06
CA SER A 15 -35.40 12.26 9.58
C SER A 15 -34.07 12.98 9.84
N GLU A 16 -34.07 14.31 9.96
CA GLU A 16 -32.82 15.06 10.26
C GLU A 16 -32.19 14.60 11.57
N SER A 17 -33.00 14.38 12.61
CA SER A 17 -32.53 13.87 13.90
C SER A 17 -32.03 12.43 13.81
N GLY A 18 -32.68 11.59 13.00
CA GLY A 18 -32.24 10.22 12.69
C GLY A 18 -30.91 10.18 11.95
N LEU A 19 -30.73 11.04 10.94
CA LEU A 19 -29.49 11.19 10.18
C LEU A 19 -28.34 11.64 11.08
N VAL A 20 -28.55 12.67 11.91
CA VAL A 20 -27.55 13.13 12.89
C VAL A 20 -27.12 12.00 13.80
N GLY A 21 -28.06 11.22 14.34
CA GLY A 21 -27.73 10.06 15.20
C GLY A 21 -26.89 8.99 14.49
N LEU A 22 -27.19 8.68 13.23
CA LEU A 22 -26.39 7.74 12.42
C LEU A 22 -24.98 8.27 12.13
N LEU A 23 -24.85 9.56 11.82
CA LEU A 23 -23.56 10.19 11.55
C LEU A 23 -22.71 10.27 12.83
N GLU A 24 -23.30 10.59 13.98
CA GLU A 24 -22.60 10.56 15.27
C GLU A 24 -22.09 9.14 15.60
N GLN A 25 -22.88 8.11 15.32
CA GLN A 25 -22.45 6.72 15.48
C GLN A 25 -21.30 6.37 14.52
N ALA A 26 -21.37 6.81 13.26
CA ALA A 26 -20.29 6.62 12.29
C ALA A 26 -18.99 7.30 12.74
N ALA A 27 -19.06 8.53 13.25
CA ALA A 27 -17.92 9.27 13.79
C ALA A 27 -17.23 8.51 14.95
N GLU A 28 -18.01 7.88 15.84
CA GLU A 28 -17.48 7.07 16.93
C GLU A 28 -16.76 5.80 16.42
N LEU A 29 -17.33 5.14 15.42
CA LEU A 29 -16.72 3.99 14.76
C LEU A 29 -15.42 4.36 14.04
N PHE A 30 -15.37 5.51 13.36
CA PHE A 30 -14.14 6.01 12.74
C PHE A 30 -13.06 6.35 13.76
N SER A 31 -13.44 6.98 14.88
CA SER A 31 -12.53 7.26 16.00
C SER A 31 -11.93 5.98 16.58
N THR A 32 -12.77 4.96 16.84
CA THR A 32 -12.35 3.63 17.31
C THR A 32 -11.47 2.91 16.28
N GLY A 33 -11.78 3.07 14.99
CA GLY A 33 -10.98 2.58 13.87
C GLY A 33 -9.63 3.29 13.71
N GLY A 34 -9.47 4.45 14.36
CA GLY A 34 -8.29 5.28 14.30
C GLY A 34 -8.16 6.11 13.03
N LEU A 35 -9.28 6.37 12.35
CA LEU A 35 -9.43 7.20 11.14
C LEU A 35 -9.95 8.59 11.54
N TYR A 36 -9.16 9.33 12.32
CA TYR A 36 -9.60 10.60 12.91
C TYR A 36 -9.84 11.69 11.86
N GLU A 37 -9.14 11.64 10.74
CA GLU A 37 -9.30 12.55 9.62
C GLU A 37 -10.73 12.45 9.03
N THR A 38 -11.29 11.23 8.97
CA THR A 38 -12.68 11.02 8.51
C THR A 38 -13.73 11.49 9.52
N VAL A 39 -13.39 11.57 10.81
CA VAL A 39 -14.30 12.08 11.84
C VAL A 39 -14.64 13.55 11.55
N ASN A 40 -13.67 14.33 11.09
CA ASN A 40 -13.88 15.71 10.67
C ASN A 40 -14.83 15.81 9.47
N GLU A 41 -14.65 14.96 8.46
CA GLU A 41 -15.52 14.95 7.27
C GLU A 41 -16.98 14.62 7.62
N VAL A 42 -17.21 13.73 8.60
CA VAL A 42 -18.56 13.44 9.10
C VAL A 42 -19.16 14.66 9.80
N TYR A 43 -18.41 15.30 10.70
CA TYR A 43 -18.95 16.43 11.46
C TYR A 43 -19.16 17.70 10.63
N LYS A 44 -18.48 17.87 9.49
CA LYS A 44 -18.80 18.92 8.51
C LYS A 44 -20.25 18.86 8.00
N ILE A 45 -20.86 17.67 8.00
CA ILE A 45 -22.27 17.47 7.61
C ILE A 45 -23.20 17.71 8.80
N VAL A 46 -22.78 17.28 10.01
CA VAL A 46 -23.61 17.37 11.23
C VAL A 46 -23.72 18.80 11.75
N ILE A 47 -22.62 19.56 11.75
CA ILE A 47 -22.55 20.90 12.36
C ILE A 47 -23.61 21.86 11.78
N PRO A 48 -23.76 22.02 10.45
CA PRO A 48 -24.76 22.93 9.88
C PRO A 48 -26.20 22.61 10.31
N ILE A 49 -26.53 21.32 10.49
CA ILE A 49 -27.86 20.87 10.94
C ILE A 49 -28.08 21.30 12.39
N LEU A 50 -27.08 21.08 13.26
CA LEU A 50 -27.16 21.46 14.67
C LEU A 50 -27.23 22.98 14.85
N GLU A 51 -26.52 23.75 14.03
CA GLU A 51 -26.57 25.21 14.00
C GLU A 51 -27.95 25.72 13.60
N ALA A 52 -28.55 25.14 12.56
CA ALA A 52 -29.91 25.48 12.12
C ALA A 52 -30.95 25.22 13.23
N HIS A 53 -30.76 24.16 14.01
CA HIS A 53 -31.63 23.82 15.16
C HIS A 53 -31.27 24.58 16.44
N ARG A 54 -30.17 25.34 16.44
CA ARG A 54 -29.62 26.05 17.62
C ARG A 54 -29.35 25.11 18.81
N ASP A 55 -28.96 23.86 18.55
CA ASP A 55 -28.63 22.90 19.60
C ASP A 55 -27.18 23.09 20.08
N PHE A 56 -26.95 24.17 20.84
CA PHE A 56 -25.63 24.55 21.36
C PHE A 56 -25.02 23.50 22.28
N ARG A 57 -25.84 22.68 22.93
CA ARG A 57 -25.36 21.60 23.79
C ARG A 57 -24.69 20.50 22.96
N LYS A 58 -25.33 20.06 21.87
CA LYS A 58 -24.73 19.08 20.96
C LYS A 58 -23.55 19.65 20.18
N LEU A 59 -23.59 20.92 19.80
CA LEU A 59 -22.44 21.60 19.18
C LEU A 59 -21.21 21.56 20.09
N THR A 60 -21.38 21.88 21.38
CA THR A 60 -20.28 21.81 22.36
C THR A 60 -19.66 20.41 22.44
N LEU A 61 -20.49 19.37 22.50
CA LEU A 61 -20.03 17.98 22.52
C LEU A 61 -19.30 17.59 21.22
N THR A 62 -19.85 17.99 20.08
CA THR A 62 -19.27 17.77 18.74
C THR A 62 -17.88 18.38 18.63
N HIS A 63 -17.73 19.64 19.02
CA HIS A 63 -16.42 20.32 19.00
C HIS A 63 -15.43 19.71 19.99
N SER A 64 -15.87 19.25 21.17
CA SER A 64 -14.98 18.52 22.09
C SER A 64 -14.47 17.20 21.50
N LYS A 65 -15.33 16.47 20.77
CA LYS A 65 -14.91 15.25 20.06
C LYS A 65 -13.93 15.55 18.92
N LEU A 66 -14.17 16.63 18.16
CA LEU A 66 -13.26 17.08 17.11
C LEU A 66 -11.88 17.46 17.66
N GLN A 67 -11.83 18.21 18.77
CA GLN A 67 -10.58 18.54 19.44
C GLN A 67 -9.76 17.27 19.75
N LYS A 68 -10.40 16.28 20.41
CA LYS A 68 -9.76 15.00 20.71
C LYS A 68 -9.27 14.25 19.46
N ALA A 69 -10.03 14.32 18.37
CA ALA A 69 -9.64 13.71 17.09
C ALA A 69 -8.38 14.38 16.52
N PHE A 70 -8.33 15.71 16.50
CA PHE A 70 -7.14 16.46 16.04
C PHE A 70 -5.92 16.23 16.93
N ASP A 71 -6.09 16.24 18.25
CA ASP A 71 -5.02 15.89 19.19
C ASP A 71 -4.48 14.48 18.91
N SER A 72 -5.37 13.54 18.58
CA SER A 72 -4.97 12.17 18.24
C SER A 72 -4.25 12.08 16.89
N ILE A 73 -4.55 12.94 15.93
CA ILE A 73 -3.81 13.04 14.65
C ILE A 73 -2.40 13.53 14.94
N ILE A 74 -2.25 14.63 15.68
CA ILE A 74 -0.96 15.21 16.05
C ILE A 74 -0.09 14.17 16.78
N ASN A 75 -0.65 13.53 17.81
CA ASN A 75 0.07 12.54 18.61
C ASN A 75 0.44 11.28 17.80
N LYS A 76 -0.38 10.84 16.85
CA LYS A 76 -0.05 9.71 15.97
C LYS A 76 1.02 10.04 14.95
N VAL A 77 1.14 11.28 14.48
CA VAL A 77 2.23 11.70 13.57
C VAL A 77 3.58 11.55 14.27
N LEU A 78 3.67 11.93 15.55
CA LEU A 78 4.90 11.83 16.36
C LEU A 78 5.33 10.37 16.61
N VAL A 79 4.40 9.47 16.95
CA VAL A 79 4.71 8.05 17.21
C VAL A 79 5.07 7.27 15.92
N ARG A 80 4.60 7.73 14.76
CA ARG A 80 4.75 7.00 13.48
C ARG A 80 6.09 7.18 12.78
N GLN A 81 6.93 8.14 13.18
CA GLN A 81 8.31 8.18 12.68
C GLN A 81 9.13 6.94 13.12
N GLY A 82 8.79 6.31 14.24
CA GLY A 82 9.50 5.13 14.76
C GLY A 82 8.93 3.75 14.43
N THR A 83 7.66 3.61 14.01
CA THR A 83 7.10 2.28 13.66
C THR A 83 5.87 2.38 12.76
N ALA A 84 6.08 2.49 11.45
CA ALA A 84 4.99 2.49 10.48
C ALA A 84 4.23 1.13 10.49
N ARG A 85 3.06 1.08 11.15
CA ARG A 85 2.07 0.01 10.91
C ARG A 85 1.65 0.11 9.44
N ARG A 86 2.29 -0.66 8.57
CA ARG A 86 1.94 -0.70 7.14
C ARG A 86 0.58 -1.39 6.99
N THR A 87 -0.37 -0.74 6.33
CA THR A 87 -1.58 -1.41 5.83
C THR A 87 -1.11 -2.45 4.83
N ARG A 88 -1.34 -3.74 5.13
CA ARG A 88 -0.90 -4.81 4.25
C ARG A 88 -2.07 -5.22 3.37
N CYS A 89 -1.84 -5.15 2.07
CA CYS A 89 -2.79 -5.58 1.08
C CYS A 89 -2.31 -6.89 0.46
N TRP A 90 -3.27 -7.75 0.12
CA TRP A 90 -2.99 -9.06 -0.45
C TRP A 90 -3.84 -9.29 -1.68
N ALA A 91 -3.22 -9.63 -2.80
CA ALA A 91 -3.92 -10.09 -4.00
C ALA A 91 -4.11 -11.61 -3.93
N LEU A 92 -5.33 -12.06 -4.21
CA LEU A 92 -5.73 -13.46 -4.18
C LEU A 92 -6.17 -13.94 -5.55
N LYS A 93 -5.47 -14.90 -6.17
CA LYS A 93 -5.89 -15.49 -7.46
C LYS A 93 -6.37 -16.93 -7.31
N LYS A 94 -7.53 -17.26 -7.89
CA LYS A 94 -8.14 -18.61 -7.91
C LYS A 94 -8.29 -19.12 -9.36
N ARG A 95 -7.80 -20.33 -9.65
CA ARG A 95 -7.78 -20.90 -11.02
C ARG A 95 -9.12 -21.45 -11.54
N ARG A 96 -10.06 -21.84 -10.68
CA ARG A 96 -11.26 -22.61 -11.10
C ARG A 96 -12.37 -21.78 -11.76
N SER A 97 -12.09 -20.54 -12.15
CA SER A 97 -13.05 -19.62 -12.77
C SER A 97 -12.38 -18.97 -13.97
N PRO A 98 -12.99 -19.01 -15.19
CA PRO A 98 -12.39 -18.50 -16.43
C PRO A 98 -12.02 -17.01 -16.36
N GLU A 99 -12.61 -16.26 -15.43
CA GLU A 99 -12.37 -14.83 -15.21
C GLU A 99 -11.22 -14.50 -14.23
N GLY A 100 -10.51 -15.49 -13.70
CA GLY A 100 -9.28 -15.25 -12.94
C GLY A 100 -9.43 -14.29 -11.75
N PHE A 101 -10.56 -14.33 -11.05
CA PHE A 101 -10.89 -13.44 -9.92
C PHE A 101 -9.68 -13.19 -9.02
N ALA A 102 -9.15 -11.96 -9.11
CA ALA A 102 -8.21 -11.42 -8.17
C ALA A 102 -8.99 -10.61 -7.13
N ALA A 103 -8.93 -10.99 -5.86
CA ALA A 103 -9.53 -10.21 -4.78
C ALA A 103 -8.43 -9.58 -3.93
N LEU A 104 -8.60 -8.31 -3.58
CA LEU A 104 -7.68 -7.61 -2.70
C LEU A 104 -8.23 -7.63 -1.27
N CYS A 105 -7.42 -8.01 -0.28
CA CYS A 105 -7.79 -7.94 1.14
C CYS A 105 -6.96 -6.89 1.87
N SER A 106 -7.59 -5.98 2.61
CA SER A 106 -6.88 -5.12 3.56
C SER A 106 -6.81 -5.79 4.94
N SER A 107 -5.60 -5.91 5.51
CA SER A 107 -5.40 -6.50 6.83
C SER A 107 -4.21 -5.88 7.56
N LYS A 108 -4.32 -5.77 8.90
CA LYS A 108 -3.19 -5.40 9.77
C LYS A 108 -2.23 -6.58 10.01
N SER A 109 -2.56 -7.78 9.54
CA SER A 109 -1.84 -9.04 9.82
C SER A 109 -0.74 -9.34 8.79
N ARG A 110 0.31 -10.04 9.22
CA ARG A 110 1.42 -10.50 8.36
C ARG A 110 0.94 -11.54 7.33
N LEU A 111 1.67 -11.71 6.21
CA LEU A 111 1.37 -12.69 5.13
C LEU A 111 1.04 -14.06 5.72
N ALA A 112 1.88 -14.56 6.63
CA ALA A 112 1.74 -15.88 7.25
C ALA A 112 0.40 -16.06 7.99
N ASN A 113 -0.13 -15.01 8.60
CA ASN A 113 -1.40 -15.08 9.34
C ASN A 113 -2.60 -15.05 8.39
N VAL A 114 -2.50 -14.26 7.31
CA VAL A 114 -3.54 -14.21 6.27
C VAL A 114 -3.59 -15.51 5.48
N SER A 115 -2.42 -16.04 5.09
CA SER A 115 -2.33 -17.33 4.41
C SER A 115 -2.84 -18.47 5.29
N TYR A 116 -2.46 -18.50 6.57
CA TYR A 116 -2.96 -19.50 7.53
C TYR A 116 -4.46 -19.41 7.77
N GLY A 117 -5.02 -18.20 7.94
CA GLY A 117 -6.46 -18.01 8.10
C GLY A 117 -7.26 -18.48 6.88
N MET A 118 -6.78 -18.18 5.67
CA MET A 118 -7.42 -18.65 4.43
C MET A 118 -7.26 -20.15 4.22
N LEU A 119 -6.10 -20.72 4.56
CA LEU A 119 -5.87 -22.16 4.61
C LEU A 119 -6.89 -22.87 5.50
N ARG A 120 -7.17 -22.33 6.69
CA ARG A 120 -8.12 -22.91 7.64
C ARG A 120 -9.55 -22.93 7.09
N VAL A 121 -9.99 -21.82 6.49
CA VAL A 121 -11.31 -21.71 5.84
C VAL A 121 -11.41 -22.60 4.60
N CYS A 122 -10.33 -22.71 3.81
CA CYS A 122 -10.33 -23.57 2.63
C CYS A 122 -10.36 -25.05 3.00
N ARG A 123 -9.61 -25.46 4.04
CA ARG A 123 -9.64 -26.84 4.57
C ARG A 123 -10.99 -27.21 5.17
N SER A 124 -11.70 -26.27 5.80
CA SER A 124 -13.03 -26.55 6.37
C SER A 124 -14.13 -26.66 5.30
N LEU A 125 -13.98 -25.97 4.18
CA LEU A 125 -14.99 -25.95 3.10
C LEU A 125 -14.74 -27.04 2.04
N TYR A 126 -13.49 -27.45 1.83
CA TYR A 126 -13.13 -28.40 0.77
C TYR A 126 -11.91 -29.25 1.15
N THR A 127 -12.02 -30.57 1.03
CA THR A 127 -11.00 -31.54 1.43
C THR A 127 -9.78 -31.62 0.51
N SER A 128 -9.78 -30.95 -0.66
CA SER A 128 -8.80 -31.18 -1.73
C SER A 128 -8.09 -29.92 -2.29
N TRP A 129 -8.02 -28.81 -1.56
CA TRP A 129 -7.30 -27.61 -2.04
C TRP A 129 -5.88 -27.55 -1.50
N VAL A 130 -4.92 -27.38 -2.42
CA VAL A 130 -3.52 -27.10 -2.09
C VAL A 130 -3.30 -25.60 -2.24
N VAL A 131 -3.14 -24.88 -1.12
CA VAL A 131 -2.67 -23.49 -1.13
C VAL A 131 -1.16 -23.53 -1.21
N LYS A 132 -0.60 -23.09 -2.34
CA LYS A 132 0.84 -22.89 -2.51
C LYS A 132 1.08 -21.46 -2.97
N ASN A 133 2.09 -20.82 -2.41
CA ASN A 133 2.67 -19.60 -2.96
C ASN A 133 3.46 -19.99 -4.23
N CYS A 134 2.76 -20.26 -5.33
CA CYS A 134 3.40 -20.58 -6.60
C CYS A 134 3.44 -19.34 -7.48
N ASN A 135 4.64 -18.99 -7.95
CA ASN A 135 4.84 -18.04 -9.04
C ASN A 135 4.63 -18.71 -10.42
N ASP A 136 4.70 -20.04 -10.48
CA ASP A 136 4.53 -20.81 -11.72
C ASP A 136 3.10 -21.32 -11.88
N SER A 137 2.44 -20.81 -12.91
CA SER A 137 1.06 -21.12 -13.31
C SER A 137 0.89 -22.48 -14.00
N SER A 138 1.98 -23.19 -14.29
CA SER A 138 2.01 -24.35 -15.21
C SER A 138 1.76 -25.72 -14.57
N LEU A 139 1.72 -25.85 -13.24
CA LEU A 139 2.02 -27.16 -12.62
C LEU A 139 0.89 -27.92 -11.91
N PHE A 140 -0.37 -27.47 -11.87
CA PHE A 140 -1.39 -28.19 -11.06
C PHE A 140 -2.75 -28.42 -11.74
N PRO A 141 -3.19 -29.70 -11.88
CA PRO A 141 -4.57 -30.04 -12.26
C PRO A 141 -5.59 -29.74 -11.14
N GLN A 142 -5.11 -29.46 -9.93
CA GLN A 142 -5.91 -29.10 -8.76
C GLN A 142 -6.11 -27.59 -8.65
N ALA A 143 -7.16 -27.21 -7.92
CA ALA A 143 -7.46 -25.81 -7.71
C ALA A 143 -6.53 -25.21 -6.64
N TYR A 144 -5.85 -24.11 -6.99
CA TYR A 144 -4.88 -23.44 -6.14
C TYR A 144 -5.31 -22.01 -5.80
N ILE A 145 -4.72 -21.50 -4.72
CA ILE A 145 -4.86 -20.13 -4.25
C ILE A 145 -3.46 -19.52 -4.19
N GLN A 146 -3.25 -18.43 -4.94
CA GLN A 146 -2.02 -17.64 -4.89
C GLN A 146 -2.26 -16.40 -4.03
N ILE A 147 -1.34 -16.13 -3.10
CA ILE A 147 -1.36 -14.96 -2.23
C ILE A 147 -0.10 -14.14 -2.49
N THR A 148 -0.29 -12.90 -2.94
CA THR A 148 0.81 -11.99 -3.23
C THR A 148 0.67 -10.72 -2.38
N PHE A 149 1.77 -10.30 -1.74
CA PHE A 149 1.83 -9.00 -1.08
C PHE A 149 1.76 -7.89 -2.11
N VAL A 150 0.92 -6.88 -1.88
CA VAL A 150 0.85 -5.70 -2.72
C VAL A 150 0.92 -4.43 -1.86
N GLU A 151 1.51 -3.38 -2.42
CA GLU A 151 1.60 -2.05 -1.82
C GLU A 151 0.71 -1.08 -2.59
N PRO A 152 0.18 -0.01 -1.96
CA PRO A 152 -0.55 1.03 -2.68
C PRO A 152 0.31 1.63 -3.80
N TYR A 153 -0.29 1.81 -4.97
CA TYR A 153 0.36 2.45 -6.11
C TYR A 153 -0.15 3.86 -6.30
N PHE A 154 0.78 4.80 -6.48
CA PHE A 154 0.52 6.20 -6.75
C PHE A 154 1.34 6.63 -7.96
N ASP A 155 0.74 7.40 -8.86
CA ASP A 155 1.49 8.09 -9.90
C ASP A 155 2.23 9.32 -9.34
N GLU A 156 3.04 9.96 -10.18
CA GLU A 156 3.86 11.11 -9.78
C GLU A 156 3.03 12.33 -9.34
N TYR A 157 1.77 12.44 -9.76
CA TYR A 157 0.88 13.51 -9.33
C TYR A 157 0.29 13.19 -7.96
N GLU A 158 -0.27 11.99 -7.78
CA GLU A 158 -0.80 11.53 -6.49
C GLU A 158 0.27 11.52 -5.39
N LYS A 159 1.53 11.22 -5.71
CA LYS A 159 2.64 11.27 -4.73
C LYS A 159 2.87 12.67 -4.17
N LYS A 160 2.57 13.72 -4.94
CA LYS A 160 2.69 15.12 -4.49
C LYS A 160 1.53 15.53 -3.59
N ASP A 161 0.32 15.11 -3.95
CA ASP A 161 -0.89 15.47 -3.21
C ASP A 161 -1.05 14.64 -1.92
N ARG A 162 -0.74 13.34 -1.97
CA ARG A 162 -0.83 12.44 -0.82
C ARG A 162 0.44 12.53 0.01
N VAL A 163 0.52 13.53 0.87
CA VAL A 163 1.69 13.78 1.72
C VAL A 163 1.61 12.96 3.01
N THR A 164 0.44 12.96 3.63
CA THR A 164 0.23 12.38 4.96
C THR A 164 0.14 10.86 4.93
N TYR A 165 0.38 10.23 6.07
CA TYR A 165 0.17 8.79 6.22
C TYR A 165 -1.29 8.41 5.92
N PHE A 166 -2.26 9.23 6.35
CA PHE A 166 -3.67 8.94 6.14
C PHE A 166 -4.02 8.92 4.65
N GLU A 167 -3.61 9.95 3.89
CA GLU A 167 -3.86 10.03 2.45
C GLU A 167 -3.20 8.87 1.70
N LYS A 168 -2.03 8.41 2.14
CA LYS A 168 -1.35 7.23 1.56
C LYS A 168 -2.02 5.89 1.92
N ASN A 169 -3.03 5.88 2.80
CA ASN A 169 -3.69 4.67 3.28
C ASN A 169 -5.23 4.70 3.14
N PHE A 170 -5.79 5.81 2.67
CA PHE A 170 -7.23 6.03 2.56
C PHE A 170 -7.62 6.34 1.12
N ASN A 171 -8.80 5.87 0.72
CA ASN A 171 -9.32 5.96 -0.64
C ASN A 171 -8.33 5.43 -1.70
N LEU A 172 -7.96 4.15 -1.54
CA LEU A 172 -6.97 3.46 -2.37
C LEU A 172 -7.62 2.44 -3.30
N SER A 173 -7.42 2.58 -4.61
CA SER A 173 -7.94 1.67 -5.62
C SER A 173 -6.86 0.95 -6.43
N ARG A 174 -5.62 1.43 -6.41
CA ARG A 174 -4.50 0.88 -7.18
C ARG A 174 -3.44 0.29 -6.27
N PHE A 175 -2.97 -0.91 -6.62
CA PHE A 175 -1.99 -1.65 -5.84
C PHE A 175 -0.97 -2.30 -6.75
N MET A 176 0.30 -2.28 -6.35
CA MET A 176 1.39 -2.83 -7.14
C MET A 176 2.10 -3.95 -6.39
N TYR A 177 2.51 -4.98 -7.13
CA TYR A 177 3.55 -5.90 -6.71
C TYR A 177 4.60 -6.04 -7.80
N THR A 178 5.78 -6.47 -7.37
CA THR A 178 6.93 -6.55 -8.24
C THR A 178 7.44 -7.99 -8.29
N THR A 179 7.75 -8.46 -9.49
CA THR A 179 8.29 -9.80 -9.74
C THR A 179 9.64 -9.68 -10.45
N PRO A 180 10.76 -10.07 -9.82
CA PRO A 180 12.05 -10.14 -10.50
C PRO A 180 12.06 -11.33 -11.46
N PHE A 181 12.70 -11.16 -12.62
CA PHE A 181 12.87 -12.22 -13.61
C PHE A 181 14.10 -11.96 -14.48
N THR A 182 14.62 -13.01 -15.12
CA THR A 182 15.60 -12.94 -16.20
C THR A 182 14.94 -13.31 -17.53
N MET A 183 15.57 -13.00 -18.67
CA MET A 183 15.04 -13.40 -19.98
C MET A 183 14.89 -14.92 -20.14
N ASP A 184 15.70 -15.69 -19.41
CA ASP A 184 15.62 -17.16 -19.34
C ASP A 184 14.46 -17.66 -18.46
N GLY A 185 13.67 -16.76 -17.87
CA GLY A 185 12.52 -17.08 -17.02
C GLY A 185 12.88 -17.41 -15.57
N ARG A 186 14.16 -17.33 -15.17
CA ARG A 186 14.56 -17.51 -13.77
C ARG A 186 14.18 -16.28 -12.95
N PRO A 187 13.84 -16.42 -11.65
CA PRO A 187 13.46 -15.27 -10.82
C PRO A 187 14.67 -14.38 -10.46
N ARG A 188 15.88 -14.91 -10.47
CA ARG A 188 17.13 -14.19 -10.15
C ARG A 188 18.24 -14.58 -11.11
N GLY A 189 19.08 -13.62 -11.47
CA GLY A 189 20.28 -13.80 -12.28
C GLY A 189 21.34 -12.75 -11.94
N GLU A 190 22.31 -12.58 -12.83
CA GLU A 190 23.33 -11.53 -12.72
C GLU A 190 22.72 -10.14 -12.89
N LEU A 191 23.42 -9.10 -12.41
CA LEU A 191 22.93 -7.73 -12.48
C LEU A 191 22.51 -7.31 -13.89
N SER A 192 23.31 -7.64 -14.90
CA SER A 192 23.05 -7.32 -16.31
C SER A 192 21.85 -8.05 -16.91
N GLU A 193 21.37 -9.11 -16.26
CA GLU A 193 20.26 -9.94 -16.71
C GLU A 193 19.00 -9.76 -15.86
N GLN A 194 19.09 -8.97 -14.79
CA GLN A 194 18.02 -8.85 -13.80
C GLN A 194 16.96 -7.84 -14.24
N TYR A 195 15.87 -8.34 -14.81
CA TYR A 195 14.67 -7.54 -15.09
C TYR A 195 13.73 -7.54 -13.89
N LYS A 196 12.81 -6.59 -13.92
CA LYS A 196 11.79 -6.43 -12.89
C LYS A 196 10.45 -6.09 -13.52
N ARG A 197 9.41 -6.84 -13.17
CA ARG A 197 8.04 -6.60 -13.65
C ARG A 197 7.20 -6.00 -12.54
N ASN A 198 6.75 -4.77 -12.73
CA ASN A 198 5.79 -4.11 -11.87
C ASN A 198 4.39 -4.40 -12.40
N THR A 199 3.56 -5.08 -11.60
CA THR A 199 2.17 -5.36 -11.93
C THR A 199 1.28 -4.47 -11.09
N ILE A 200 0.45 -3.65 -11.74
CA ILE A 200 -0.54 -2.78 -11.10
C ILE A 200 -1.91 -3.43 -11.22
N LEU A 201 -2.63 -3.50 -10.11
CA LEU A 201 -3.98 -4.03 -9.98
C LEU A 201 -4.90 -2.88 -9.57
N THR A 202 -5.98 -2.68 -10.33
CA THR A 202 -7.03 -1.71 -9.99
C THR A 202 -8.27 -2.45 -9.50
N THR A 203 -8.76 -2.07 -8.32
CA THR A 203 -9.97 -2.64 -7.73
C THR A 203 -11.23 -1.89 -8.14
N MET A 204 -12.37 -2.59 -8.13
CA MET A 204 -13.68 -2.04 -8.46
C MET A 204 -14.10 -0.85 -7.58
N HIS A 205 -13.70 -0.89 -6.31
CA HIS A 205 -13.94 0.15 -5.32
C HIS A 205 -12.66 0.44 -4.55
N ALA A 206 -12.57 1.63 -3.96
CA ALA A 206 -11.45 2.03 -3.15
C ALA A 206 -11.56 1.48 -1.71
N PHE A 207 -10.41 1.22 -1.09
CA PHE A 207 -10.34 0.94 0.34
C PHE A 207 -10.25 2.24 1.15
N PRO A 208 -10.85 2.31 2.35
CA PRO A 208 -11.71 1.29 2.96
C PRO A 208 -13.09 1.19 2.27
N TYR A 209 -13.69 0.00 2.30
CA TYR A 209 -14.99 -0.29 1.70
C TYR A 209 -15.86 -1.12 2.65
N ILE A 210 -17.16 -1.22 2.35
CA ILE A 210 -18.14 -2.03 3.10
C ILE A 210 -17.69 -3.49 3.20
N LYS A 211 -17.04 -4.00 2.15
CA LYS A 211 -16.42 -5.32 2.12
C LYS A 211 -14.91 -5.21 2.32
N THR A 212 -14.36 -6.16 3.07
CA THR A 212 -12.91 -6.31 3.25
C THR A 212 -12.20 -6.94 2.04
N ARG A 213 -12.98 -7.39 1.05
CA ARG A 213 -12.50 -7.97 -0.21
C ARG A 213 -13.17 -7.28 -1.39
N ILE A 214 -12.36 -6.83 -2.34
CA ILE A 214 -12.83 -6.12 -3.53
C ILE A 214 -12.22 -6.80 -4.75
N ASN A 215 -13.02 -6.99 -5.80
CA ASN A 215 -12.56 -7.56 -7.05
C ASN A 215 -11.62 -6.60 -7.77
N VAL A 216 -10.56 -7.16 -8.36
CA VAL A 216 -9.71 -6.47 -9.32
C VAL A 216 -10.40 -6.47 -10.67
N ILE A 217 -10.50 -5.31 -11.29
CA ILE A 217 -11.16 -5.08 -12.58
C ILE A 217 -10.16 -4.83 -13.72
N GLN A 218 -8.92 -4.42 -13.39
CA GLN A 218 -7.88 -4.12 -14.36
C GLN A 218 -6.52 -4.53 -13.83
N LYS A 219 -5.65 -4.95 -14.77
CA LYS A 219 -4.27 -5.34 -14.52
C LYS A 219 -3.38 -4.74 -15.60
N GLU A 220 -2.31 -4.07 -15.18
CA GLU A 220 -1.29 -3.50 -16.05
C GLU A 220 0.09 -4.02 -15.65
N GLU A 221 0.99 -4.19 -16.62
CA GLU A 221 2.35 -4.68 -16.38
C GLU A 221 3.38 -3.74 -17.04
N PHE A 222 4.39 -3.35 -16.26
CA PHE A 222 5.50 -2.53 -16.71
C PHE A 222 6.80 -3.28 -16.44
N ILE A 223 7.64 -3.41 -17.46
CA ILE A 223 8.93 -4.12 -17.36
C ILE A 223 10.04 -3.07 -17.28
N LEU A 224 10.87 -3.20 -16.26
CA LEU A 224 12.09 -2.42 -16.08
C LEU A 224 13.28 -3.24 -16.56
N THR A 225 14.14 -2.57 -17.33
CA THR A 225 15.42 -3.11 -17.78
C THR A 225 16.43 -3.18 -16.64
N PRO A 226 17.50 -4.00 -16.75
CA PRO A 226 18.52 -4.16 -15.73
C PRO A 226 19.10 -2.85 -15.17
N ILE A 227 19.43 -1.90 -16.06
CA ILE A 227 19.93 -0.58 -15.64
C ILE A 227 18.86 0.25 -14.91
N GLU A 228 17.58 0.12 -15.27
CA GLU A 228 16.48 0.80 -14.55
C GLU A 228 16.25 0.19 -13.17
N VAL A 229 16.40 -1.13 -13.04
CA VAL A 229 16.39 -1.82 -11.73
C VAL A 229 17.51 -1.29 -10.85
N ALA A 230 18.73 -1.20 -11.38
CA ALA A 230 19.88 -0.64 -10.66
C ALA A 230 19.65 0.82 -10.23
N ILE A 231 19.05 1.65 -11.09
CA ILE A 231 18.70 3.04 -10.75
C ILE A 231 17.70 3.07 -9.58
N GLU A 232 16.61 2.31 -9.64
CA GLU A 232 15.62 2.29 -8.57
C GLU A 232 16.21 1.81 -7.24
N ASP A 233 17.06 0.79 -7.29
CA ASP A 233 17.70 0.24 -6.09
C ASP A 233 18.69 1.24 -5.46
N MET A 234 19.48 1.94 -6.28
CA MET A 234 20.38 3.01 -5.80
C MET A 234 19.60 4.18 -5.21
N GLN A 235 18.55 4.64 -5.90
CA GLN A 235 17.69 5.73 -5.38
C GLN A 235 17.04 5.35 -4.05
N LYS A 236 16.55 4.12 -3.95
CA LYS A 236 15.94 3.61 -2.72
C LYS A 236 16.96 3.56 -1.58
N LYS A 237 18.18 3.07 -1.81
CA LYS A 237 19.24 3.09 -0.79
C LYS A 237 19.57 4.50 -0.31
N THR A 238 19.73 5.46 -1.24
CA THR A 238 19.98 6.87 -0.89
C THR A 238 18.83 7.47 -0.06
N GLN A 239 17.59 7.15 -0.39
CA GLN A 239 16.41 7.59 0.38
C GLN A 239 16.38 6.96 1.77
N GLU A 240 16.69 5.67 1.91
CA GLU A 240 16.76 4.98 3.21
C GLU A 240 17.86 5.58 4.11
N LEU A 241 19.03 5.89 3.55
CA LEU A 241 20.11 6.59 4.26
C LEU A 241 19.65 7.99 4.70
N THR A 242 19.08 8.77 3.78
CA THR A 242 18.59 10.13 4.08
C THR A 242 17.52 10.12 5.17
N ALA A 243 16.61 9.14 5.14
CA ALA A 243 15.58 8.98 6.16
C ALA A 243 16.19 8.62 7.52
N ALA A 244 17.19 7.71 7.55
CA ALA A 244 17.86 7.31 8.78
C ALA A 244 18.71 8.45 9.40
N THR A 245 19.36 9.28 8.58
CA THR A 245 20.15 10.43 9.06
C THR A 245 19.29 11.57 9.58
N ASN A 246 18.10 11.76 9.00
CA ASN A 246 17.18 12.83 9.38
C ASN A 246 16.13 12.39 10.42
N GLN A 247 16.26 11.18 10.96
CA GLN A 247 15.30 10.64 11.92
C GLN A 247 15.40 11.38 13.26
N GLU A 248 14.26 11.87 13.76
CA GLU A 248 14.14 12.49 15.09
C GLU A 248 13.15 11.71 15.97
N PRO A 249 13.56 11.20 17.15
CA PRO A 249 14.92 11.22 17.70
C PRO A 249 15.89 10.29 16.93
N PRO A 250 17.21 10.55 16.99
CA PRO A 250 18.20 9.73 16.30
C PRO A 250 18.15 8.25 16.74
N ASP A 251 18.15 7.34 15.78
CA ASP A 251 18.24 5.88 16.00
C ASP A 251 19.55 5.35 15.43
N ALA A 252 20.59 5.33 16.26
CA ALA A 252 21.92 4.88 15.87
C ALA A 252 21.94 3.42 15.38
N LYS A 253 21.04 2.57 15.89
CA LYS A 253 20.97 1.16 15.50
C LYS A 253 20.37 1.01 14.10
N MET A 254 19.29 1.75 13.81
CA MET A 254 18.72 1.81 12.46
C MET A 254 19.74 2.35 11.46
N LEU A 255 20.41 3.47 11.80
CA LEU A 255 21.42 4.07 10.95
C LEU A 255 22.58 3.09 10.68
N GLN A 256 23.11 2.43 11.71
CA GLN A 256 24.17 1.44 11.55
C GLN A 256 23.74 0.28 10.63
N MET A 257 22.51 -0.22 10.78
CA MET A 257 21.99 -1.30 9.94
C MET A 257 21.88 -0.87 8.47
N VAL A 258 21.36 0.33 8.19
CA VAL A 258 21.21 0.85 6.82
C VAL A 258 22.58 1.12 6.20
N LEU A 259 23.50 1.73 6.95
CA LEU A 259 24.86 2.03 6.49
C LEU A 259 25.64 0.75 6.17
N GLN A 260 25.59 -0.24 7.07
CA GLN A 260 26.25 -1.53 6.86
C GLN A 260 25.68 -2.26 5.63
N GLY A 261 24.36 -2.27 5.43
CA GLY A 261 23.74 -2.86 4.23
C GLY A 261 23.99 -2.09 2.94
N SER A 262 24.41 -0.83 3.04
CA SER A 262 24.71 0.04 1.90
C SER A 262 26.15 -0.12 1.44
N VAL A 263 27.12 -0.09 2.37
CA VAL A 263 28.56 -0.11 2.05
C VAL A 263 29.18 -1.51 2.18
N GLY A 264 28.74 -2.29 3.16
CA GLY A 264 29.26 -3.62 3.50
C GLY A 264 28.34 -4.76 3.03
N ALA A 265 27.73 -4.63 1.86
CA ALA A 265 26.85 -5.66 1.33
C ALA A 265 27.65 -6.95 1.04
N THR A 266 27.47 -7.98 1.88
CA THR A 266 28.13 -9.30 1.74
C THR A 266 27.24 -10.36 1.10
N VAL A 267 25.93 -10.18 1.14
CA VAL A 267 24.93 -11.17 0.67
C VAL A 267 24.36 -10.81 -0.70
N ASN A 268 24.25 -9.51 -1.00
CA ASN A 268 23.81 -9.00 -2.29
C ASN A 268 24.97 -8.29 -2.97
N GLN A 269 25.00 -8.27 -4.31
CA GLN A 269 26.01 -7.53 -5.06
C GLN A 269 26.01 -6.05 -4.65
N GLY A 270 27.18 -5.52 -4.30
CA GLY A 270 27.34 -4.20 -3.69
C GLY A 270 27.22 -3.06 -4.72
N PRO A 271 27.15 -1.80 -4.26
CA PRO A 271 27.09 -0.64 -5.17
C PRO A 271 28.29 -0.57 -6.12
N LEU A 272 29.47 -1.05 -5.70
CA LEU A 272 30.65 -1.11 -6.56
C LEU A 272 30.44 -2.01 -7.79
N GLU A 273 29.86 -3.19 -7.58
CA GLU A 273 29.57 -4.15 -8.66
C GLU A 273 28.57 -3.55 -9.66
N VAL A 274 27.53 -2.86 -9.14
CA VAL A 274 26.56 -2.14 -9.97
C VAL A 274 27.24 -1.08 -10.83
N ALA A 275 28.20 -0.33 -10.28
CA ALA A 275 28.97 0.64 -11.04
C ALA A 275 29.86 -0.04 -12.10
N GLN A 276 30.52 -1.14 -11.77
CA GLN A 276 31.36 -1.88 -12.72
C GLN A 276 30.54 -2.44 -13.90
N VAL A 277 29.38 -3.03 -13.63
CA VAL A 277 28.53 -3.63 -14.67
C VAL A 277 27.90 -2.58 -15.58
N PHE A 278 27.43 -1.46 -15.02
CA PHE A 278 26.60 -0.50 -15.77
C PHE A 278 27.29 0.82 -16.14
N LEU A 279 28.43 1.15 -15.54
CA LEU A 279 29.13 2.43 -15.74
C LEU A 279 30.57 2.29 -16.27
N ALA A 280 31.06 1.06 -16.50
CA ALA A 280 32.41 0.86 -17.06
C ALA A 280 32.56 1.44 -18.47
N ASP A 281 31.56 1.20 -19.33
CA ASP A 281 31.56 1.64 -20.72
C ASP A 281 30.45 2.67 -20.99
N ILE A 282 30.80 3.78 -21.63
CA ILE A 282 29.84 4.83 -21.99
C ILE A 282 29.04 4.39 -23.22
N PRO A 283 27.70 4.24 -23.14
CA PRO A 283 26.90 3.82 -24.27
C PRO A 283 26.84 4.89 -25.36
N ALA A 284 26.98 4.47 -26.63
CA ALA A 284 26.82 5.37 -27.78
C ALA A 284 25.35 5.72 -28.09
N ASP A 285 24.40 4.82 -27.77
CA ASP A 285 22.97 5.08 -27.98
C ASP A 285 22.47 6.19 -27.02
N PRO A 286 21.90 7.30 -27.53
CA PRO A 286 21.35 8.37 -26.71
C PRO A 286 20.34 7.91 -25.65
N LYS A 287 19.52 6.87 -25.92
CA LYS A 287 18.53 6.37 -24.96
C LYS A 287 19.20 5.67 -23.78
N LEU A 288 20.19 4.82 -24.06
CA LEU A 288 20.99 4.15 -23.04
C LEU A 288 21.86 5.15 -22.28
N TYR A 289 22.43 6.14 -22.98
CA TYR A 289 23.21 7.22 -22.36
C TYR A 289 22.38 8.00 -21.33
N ARG A 290 21.10 8.28 -21.60
CA ARG A 290 20.21 8.94 -20.62
C ARG A 290 20.08 8.14 -19.32
N ARG A 291 19.88 6.81 -19.41
CA ARG A 291 19.79 5.92 -18.24
C ARG A 291 21.14 5.79 -17.53
N HIS A 292 22.22 5.63 -18.29
CA HIS A 292 23.58 5.62 -17.78
C HIS A 292 23.91 6.89 -16.98
N ASN A 293 23.65 8.08 -17.54
CA ASN A 293 23.87 9.34 -16.85
C ASN A 293 22.97 9.49 -15.60
N LYS A 294 21.72 9.01 -15.66
CA LYS A 294 20.85 8.99 -14.48
C LYS A 294 21.42 8.12 -13.37
N LEU A 295 21.91 6.91 -13.68
CA LEU A 295 22.56 6.04 -12.70
C LEU A 295 23.82 6.69 -12.11
N ARG A 296 24.65 7.32 -12.93
CA ARG A 296 25.82 8.09 -12.49
C ARG A 296 25.46 9.19 -11.49
N LEU A 297 24.38 9.93 -11.74
CA LEU A 297 23.88 10.95 -10.81
C LEU A 297 23.39 10.33 -9.49
N CYS A 298 22.71 9.18 -9.54
CA CYS A 298 22.29 8.44 -8.34
C CYS A 298 23.50 8.01 -7.49
N PHE A 299 24.59 7.55 -8.10
CA PHE A 299 25.84 7.25 -7.39
C PHE A 299 26.47 8.49 -6.76
N LYS A 300 26.50 9.61 -7.49
CA LYS A 300 27.00 10.88 -6.94
C LYS A 300 26.20 11.30 -5.71
N GLU A 301 24.88 11.18 -5.75
CA GLU A 301 24.03 11.49 -4.60
C GLU A 301 24.26 10.51 -3.45
N PHE A 302 24.36 9.21 -3.74
CA PHE A 302 24.61 8.16 -2.75
C PHE A 302 25.92 8.38 -1.97
N ILE A 303 27.00 8.78 -2.65
CA ILE A 303 28.32 9.02 -2.01
C ILE A 303 28.30 10.27 -1.11
N MET A 304 27.41 11.23 -1.39
CA MET A 304 27.30 12.48 -0.61
C MET A 304 26.45 12.32 0.65
N ARG A 305 25.79 11.17 0.85
CA ARG A 305 25.00 10.84 2.04
C ARG A 305 25.83 10.01 3.02
#